data_AF-A0A1I5FU24-F1
#
_entry.id   AF-A0A1I5FU24-F1
#
_cell.length_a   1.000
_cell.length_b   1.000
_cell.length_c   1.000
_cell.angle_alpha   90.00
_cell.angle_beta   90.00
_cell.angle_gamma   90.00
#
_symmetry.space_group_name_H-M   'P 1'
#
loop_
_entity.id
_entity.type
_entity.pdbx_description
1 polymer ?
#
loop_
_entity_poly.entity_id
_entity_poly.type
_entity_poly.pdbx_seq_one_letter_code
_entity_poly.pdbx_strand_id
1 'polypeptide(L)'
;MSEPSSPDHHRRLTELRAGMSVLTSAAADLHVGSQPEVRVLSDGRLWLAEQEVAVTAAAVYQAARGLVAAQLDAMAQVTGRPVEDHALAWLVTLQTNEVMVGLDAAAQLEDDAAA
;
A
#
# COMPACT_ATOMS: atom_id res chain seq x y z
N MET A 1 -4.39 -19.55 -33.68
CA MET A 1 -5.61 -19.52 -32.86
C MET A 1 -5.22 -18.93 -31.52
N SER A 2 -5.74 -17.75 -31.16
CA SER A 2 -5.43 -17.08 -29.90
C SER A 2 -6.36 -17.62 -28.82
N GLU A 3 -5.82 -18.21 -27.76
CA GLU A 3 -6.62 -18.59 -26.60
C GLU A 3 -7.18 -17.32 -25.93
N PRO A 4 -8.45 -17.32 -25.50
CA PRO A 4 -8.97 -16.24 -24.67
C PRO A 4 -8.20 -16.24 -23.35
N SER A 5 -7.49 -15.15 -23.07
CA SER A 5 -6.79 -14.96 -21.80
C SER A 5 -7.76 -15.17 -20.64
N SER A 6 -7.46 -16.15 -19.78
CA SER A 6 -8.30 -16.50 -18.65
C SER A 6 -8.51 -15.27 -17.73
N PRO A 7 -9.72 -15.04 -17.18
CA PRO A 7 -10.00 -13.91 -16.30
C PRO A 7 -9.02 -13.80 -15.11
N ASP A 8 -8.47 -14.93 -14.66
CA ASP A 8 -7.46 -14.97 -13.60
C ASP A 8 -6.12 -14.32 -14.01
N HIS A 9 -5.74 -14.47 -15.27
CA HIS A 9 -4.50 -13.88 -15.79
C HIS A 9 -4.60 -12.35 -15.85
N HIS A 10 -5.75 -11.84 -16.33
CA HIS A 10 -6.02 -10.41 -16.35
C HIS A 10 -6.04 -9.83 -14.94
N ARG A 11 -6.71 -10.49 -14.00
CA ARG A 11 -6.72 -10.09 -12.61
C ARG A 11 -5.31 -10.01 -12.02
N ARG A 12 -4.50 -11.04 -12.22
CA ARG A 12 -3.13 -11.09 -11.70
C ARG A 12 -2.24 -10.00 -12.30
N LEU A 13 -2.41 -9.70 -13.60
CA LEU A 13 -1.71 -8.61 -14.25
C LEU A 13 -2.13 -7.24 -13.68
N THR A 14 -3.42 -7.03 -13.42
CA THR A 14 -3.94 -5.82 -12.78
C THR A 14 -3.37 -5.65 -11.37
N GLU A 15 -3.35 -6.71 -10.56
CA GLU A 15 -2.74 -6.69 -9.22
C GLU A 15 -1.24 -6.37 -9.29
N LEU A 16 -0.50 -6.95 -10.25
CA LEU A 16 0.92 -6.65 -10.44
C LEU A 16 1.16 -5.18 -10.81
N ARG A 17 0.37 -4.63 -11.74
CA ARG A 17 0.47 -3.21 -12.13
C ARG A 17 0.14 -2.27 -10.99
N ALA A 18 -0.90 -2.59 -10.20
CA ALA A 18 -1.21 -1.85 -8.99
C ALA A 18 -0.05 -1.93 -7.98
N GLY A 19 0.58 -3.09 -7.81
CA GLY A 19 1.73 -3.27 -6.92
C GLY A 19 2.94 -2.43 -7.35
N MET A 20 3.24 -2.37 -8.65
CA MET A 20 4.30 -1.50 -9.18
C MET A 20 4.01 -0.03 -8.89
N SER A 21 2.77 0.43 -9.10
CA SER A 21 2.39 1.82 -8.80
C SER A 21 2.48 2.15 -7.31
N VAL A 22 2.09 1.23 -6.41
CA VAL A 22 2.27 1.40 -4.96
C VAL A 22 3.75 1.51 -4.59
N LEU A 23 4.59 0.64 -5.15
CA LEU A 23 6.03 0.65 -4.87
C LEU A 23 6.71 1.92 -5.38
N THR A 24 6.40 2.38 -6.60
CA THR A 24 6.98 3.63 -7.14
C THR A 24 6.51 4.84 -6.36
N SER A 25 5.25 4.86 -5.90
CA SER A 25 4.75 5.91 -5.00
C SER A 25 5.52 5.95 -3.68
N ALA A 26 5.67 4.80 -3.02
CA ALA A 26 6.41 4.70 -1.76
C ALA A 26 7.90 5.09 -1.91
N ALA A 27 8.51 4.76 -3.05
CA ALA A 27 9.86 5.21 -3.36
C ALA A 27 9.94 6.73 -3.55
N ALA A 28 8.96 7.33 -4.22
CA ALA A 28 8.87 8.78 -4.40
C ALA A 28 8.70 9.52 -3.08
N ASP A 29 7.92 8.99 -2.12
CA ASP A 29 7.79 9.54 -0.76
C ASP A 29 9.14 9.55 0.00
N LEU A 30 10.04 8.63 -0.37
CA LEU A 30 11.42 8.57 0.11
C LEU A 30 12.39 9.36 -0.78
N HIS A 31 11.89 10.24 -1.65
CA HIS A 31 12.64 11.07 -2.59
C HIS A 31 13.42 10.28 -3.65
N VAL A 32 12.96 9.07 -3.99
CA VAL A 32 13.54 8.22 -5.04
C VAL A 32 12.60 8.15 -6.24
N GLY A 33 13.02 8.75 -7.37
CA GLY A 33 12.24 8.78 -8.60
C GLY A 33 11.21 9.90 -8.64
N SER A 34 10.22 9.77 -9.54
CA SER A 34 9.11 10.73 -9.69
C SER A 34 7.83 10.18 -9.08
N GLN A 35 7.00 11.09 -8.54
CA GLN A 35 5.70 10.70 -8.01
C GLN A 35 4.76 10.30 -9.16
N PRO A 36 4.24 9.06 -9.17
CA PRO A 36 3.34 8.59 -10.22
C PRO A 36 2.01 9.34 -10.16
N GLU A 37 1.48 9.73 -11.32
CA GLU A 37 0.17 10.36 -11.40
C GLU A 37 -0.94 9.31 -11.25
N VAL A 38 -1.79 9.48 -10.22
CA VAL A 38 -2.96 8.65 -9.96
C VAL A 38 -4.21 9.52 -9.96
N ARG A 39 -5.21 9.13 -10.76
CA ARG A 39 -6.49 9.85 -10.89
C ARG A 39 -7.66 8.96 -10.53
N VAL A 40 -8.70 9.54 -9.92
CA VAL A 40 -9.98 8.84 -9.71
C VAL A 40 -10.86 9.05 -10.94
N LEU A 41 -11.34 7.95 -11.52
CA LEU A 41 -12.28 7.97 -12.63
C LEU A 41 -13.72 8.14 -12.13
N SER A 42 -14.63 8.56 -13.01
CA SER A 42 -16.05 8.79 -12.66
C SER A 42 -16.79 7.54 -12.19
N ASP A 43 -16.28 6.34 -12.52
CA ASP A 43 -16.81 5.05 -12.07
C ASP A 43 -16.18 4.55 -10.74
N GLY A 44 -15.37 5.39 -10.08
CA GLY A 44 -14.71 5.09 -8.82
C GLY A 44 -13.44 4.25 -8.94
N ARG A 45 -13.02 3.85 -10.16
CA ARG A 45 -11.72 3.21 -10.37
C ARG A 45 -10.57 4.22 -10.32
N LEU A 46 -9.37 3.71 -10.10
CA LEU A 46 -8.14 4.49 -10.12
C LEU A 46 -7.43 4.30 -11.47
N TRP A 47 -7.09 5.40 -12.13
CA TRP A 47 -6.23 5.42 -13.30
C TRP A 47 -4.78 5.58 -12.88
N LEU A 48 -3.96 4.59 -13.20
CA LEU A 48 -2.52 4.61 -12.99
C LEU A 48 -1.87 5.08 -14.30
N ALA A 49 -1.45 6.35 -14.36
CA ALA A 49 -1.04 6.97 -15.63
C ALA A 49 0.18 6.30 -16.24
N GLU A 50 1.19 5.97 -15.42
CA GLU A 50 2.43 5.33 -15.86
C GLU A 50 2.22 3.93 -16.45
N GLN A 51 1.20 3.20 -15.98
CA GLN A 51 0.89 1.84 -16.42
C GLN A 51 -0.30 1.80 -17.41
N GLU A 52 -0.86 2.97 -17.74
CA GLU A 52 -2.00 3.18 -18.63
C GLU A 52 -3.16 2.19 -18.36
N VAL A 53 -3.56 2.08 -17.09
CA VAL A 53 -4.55 1.09 -16.67
C VAL A 53 -5.52 1.64 -15.61
N ALA A 54 -6.79 1.24 -15.73
CA ALA A 54 -7.81 1.46 -14.71
C ALA A 54 -7.88 0.25 -13.77
N VAL A 55 -7.75 0.48 -12.46
CA VAL A 55 -7.76 -0.55 -11.41
C VAL A 55 -8.84 -0.25 -10.37
N THR A 56 -9.36 -1.29 -9.72
CA THR A 56 -10.30 -1.11 -8.60
C THR A 56 -9.55 -0.87 -7.29
N ALA A 57 -10.20 -0.23 -6.32
CA ALA A 57 -9.64 -0.09 -4.97
C ALA A 57 -9.31 -1.46 -4.34
N ALA A 58 -10.14 -2.48 -4.61
CA ALA A 58 -9.87 -3.85 -4.16
C ALA A 58 -8.58 -4.42 -4.76
N ALA A 59 -8.31 -4.19 -6.05
CA ALA A 59 -7.08 -4.64 -6.68
C ALA A 59 -5.85 -3.94 -6.08
N VAL A 60 -5.94 -2.64 -5.78
CA VAL A 60 -4.87 -1.90 -5.09
C VAL A 60 -4.63 -2.46 -3.69
N TYR A 61 -5.70 -2.69 -2.92
CA TYR A 61 -5.59 -3.27 -1.57
C TYR A 61 -4.93 -4.65 -1.58
N GLN A 62 -5.35 -5.55 -2.49
CA GLN A 62 -4.74 -6.88 -2.61
C GLN A 62 -3.27 -6.80 -3.04
N ALA A 63 -2.94 -5.91 -3.98
CA ALA A 63 -1.57 -5.70 -4.43
C ALA A 63 -0.67 -5.16 -3.30
N ALA A 64 -1.13 -4.17 -2.54
CA ALA A 64 -0.40 -3.63 -1.39
C ALA A 64 -0.17 -4.69 -0.32
N ARG A 65 -1.19 -5.51 0.00
CA ARG A 65 -1.04 -6.63 0.94
C ARG A 65 -0.01 -7.65 0.45
N GLY A 66 -0.02 -7.98 -0.84
CA GLY A 66 0.97 -8.87 -1.45
C GLY A 66 2.40 -8.32 -1.37
N LEU A 67 2.57 -7.02 -1.62
CA LEU A 67 3.86 -6.33 -1.53
C LEU A 67 4.42 -6.34 -0.10
N VAL A 68 3.58 -6.02 0.90
CA VAL A 68 3.98 -6.06 2.31
C VAL A 68 4.36 -7.47 2.75
N ALA A 69 3.59 -8.48 2.33
CA ALA A 69 3.92 -9.88 2.62
C ALA A 69 5.28 -10.30 2.03
N ALA A 70 5.55 -9.91 0.77
CA ALA A 70 6.84 -10.17 0.12
C ALA A 70 8.01 -9.48 0.85
N GLN A 71 7.80 -8.25 1.33
CA GLN A 71 8.82 -7.51 2.08
C GLN A 71 9.12 -8.18 3.44
N LEU A 72 8.08 -8.60 4.17
CA LEU A 72 8.24 -9.31 5.43
C LEU A 72 9.00 -10.63 5.23
N ASP A 73 8.68 -11.39 4.18
CA ASP A 73 9.40 -12.62 3.83
C ASP A 73 10.87 -12.34 3.48
N ALA A 74 11.14 -11.30 2.67
CA ALA A 74 12.51 -10.90 2.33
C ALA A 74 13.32 -10.50 3.58
N MET A 75 12.72 -9.77 4.53
CA MET A 75 13.36 -9.42 5.79
C MET A 75 13.67 -10.65 6.65
N ALA A 76 12.74 -11.59 6.74
CA ALA A 76 12.94 -12.86 7.44
C ALA A 76 14.13 -13.63 6.85
N GLN A 77 14.20 -13.73 5.52
CA GLN A 77 15.31 -14.39 4.82
C GLN A 77 16.66 -13.70 5.06
N VAL A 78 16.74 -12.37 4.94
CA VAL A 78 17.99 -11.61 5.11
C VAL A 78 18.51 -11.66 6.55
N THR A 79 17.61 -11.63 7.53
CA THR A 79 17.96 -11.59 8.95
C THR A 79 18.11 -12.98 9.59
N GLY A 80 17.64 -14.04 8.92
CA GLY A 80 17.56 -15.38 9.49
C GLY A 80 16.59 -15.52 10.66
N ARG A 81 15.69 -14.55 10.86
CA ARG A 81 14.68 -14.55 11.92
C ARG A 81 13.31 -14.99 11.38
N PRO A 82 12.43 -15.55 12.23
CA PRO A 82 11.05 -15.83 11.86
C PRO A 82 10.32 -14.59 11.35
N VAL A 83 9.39 -14.75 10.41
CA VAL A 83 8.60 -13.64 9.86
C VAL A 83 7.68 -13.02 10.92
N GLU A 84 7.24 -13.83 11.89
CA GLU A 84 6.40 -13.43 13.01
C GLU A 84 7.09 -12.38 13.89
N ASP A 85 8.40 -12.50 14.08
CA ASP A 85 9.17 -11.53 14.86
C ASP A 85 9.12 -10.13 14.23
N HIS A 86 9.24 -10.05 12.91
CA HIS A 86 9.19 -8.79 12.16
C HIS A 86 7.76 -8.23 12.12
N ALA A 87 6.79 -9.09 11.84
CA ALA A 87 5.38 -8.68 11.77
C ALA A 87 4.89 -8.17 13.13
N LEU A 88 5.19 -8.85 14.24
CA LEU A 88 4.81 -8.43 15.59
C LEU A 88 5.49 -7.11 15.97
N ALA A 89 6.79 -6.96 15.68
CA ALA A 89 7.50 -5.71 15.95
C ALA A 89 6.83 -4.53 15.24
N TRP A 90 6.49 -4.66 13.95
CA TRP A 90 5.81 -3.61 13.20
C TRP A 90 4.41 -3.31 13.74
N LEU A 91 3.63 -4.34 14.09
CA LEU A 91 2.29 -4.15 14.65
C LEU A 91 2.32 -3.39 15.98
N VAL A 92 3.25 -3.74 16.88
CA VAL A 92 3.43 -3.03 18.16
C VAL A 92 3.80 -1.56 17.93
N THR A 93 4.69 -1.28 16.97
CA THR A 93 5.04 0.11 16.61
C THR A 93 3.82 0.86 16.08
N LEU A 94 3.04 0.28 15.17
CA LEU A 94 1.84 0.93 14.62
C LEU A 94 0.78 1.21 15.69
N GLN A 95 0.52 0.24 16.57
CA GLN A 95 -0.41 0.41 17.69
C GLN A 95 0.05 1.51 18.66
N THR A 96 1.35 1.57 18.94
CA THR A 96 1.91 2.62 19.80
C THR A 96 1.74 3.99 19.15
N ASN A 97 2.03 4.11 17.85
CA ASN A 97 1.86 5.36 17.11
C ASN A 97 0.39 5.80 17.06
N GLU A 98 -0.55 4.87 16.88
CA GLU A 98 -1.99 5.15 16.91
C GLU A 98 -2.41 5.77 18.24
N VAL A 99 -1.94 5.21 19.36
CA VAL A 99 -2.22 5.76 20.70
C VAL A 99 -1.66 7.18 20.84
N MET A 100 -0.41 7.41 20.43
CA MET A 100 0.22 8.73 20.53
C MET A 100 -0.52 9.79 19.71
N VAL A 101 -0.87 9.47 18.46
CA VAL A 101 -1.65 10.37 17.59
C VAL A 101 -3.05 10.65 18.19
N GLY A 102 -3.67 9.64 18.80
CA GLY A 102 -4.96 9.80 19.48
C GLY A 102 -4.90 10.76 20.68
N LEU A 103 -3.81 10.73 21.45
CA LEU A 103 -3.59 11.65 22.56
C LEU A 103 -3.38 13.09 22.07
N ASP A 104 -2.57 13.29 21.03
CA ASP A 104 -2.34 14.62 20.45
C ASP A 104 -3.64 15.23 19.92
N ALA A 105 -4.47 14.43 19.25
CA ALA A 105 -5.78 14.88 18.76
C ALA A 105 -6.74 15.26 19.91
N ALA A 106 -6.74 14.51 21.00
CA ALA A 106 -7.56 14.82 22.17
C ALA A 106 -7.12 16.12 22.86
N ALA A 107 -5.81 16.33 23.02
CA ALA A 107 -5.26 17.56 23.60
C ALA A 107 -5.60 18.80 22.76
N GLN A 108 -5.56 18.67 21.43
CA GLN A 108 -5.92 19.77 20.53
C GLN A 108 -7.41 20.15 20.63
N LEU A 109 -8.30 19.17 20.82
CA LEU A 109 -9.73 19.42 21.03
C LEU A 109 -10.00 20.12 22.38
N GLU A 110 -9.22 19.83 23.41
CA GLU A 110 -9.33 20.51 24.71
C GLU A 110 -8.87 21.97 24.65
N ASP A 111 -7.79 22.26 23.90
CA ASP A 111 -7.28 23.62 23.67
C ASP A 111 -8.27 24.47 22.86
N ASP A 112 -8.82 23.91 21.77
CA ASP A 112 -9.86 24.56 20.95
C ASP A 112 -11.14 24.84 21.73
N ALA A 113 -11.50 24.01 22.72
CA ALA A 113 -12.67 24.20 23.57
C ALA A 113 -12.46 25.25 24.68
N ALA A 114 -11.20 25.62 24.97
CA ALA A 114 -10.82 26.60 25.97
C ALA A 114 -10.58 28.01 25.40
N ALA A 115 -10.55 28.15 24.06
CA ALA A 115 -10.38 29.40 23.31
C ALA A 115 -11.72 30.10 22.98
#